data_AF-A0A5C6EDK7-F1
#
_entry.id   AF-A0A5C6EDK7-F1
#
_cell.length_a   1.000
_cell.length_b   1.000
_cell.length_c   1.000
_cell.angle_alpha   90.00
_cell.angle_beta   90.00
_cell.angle_gamma   90.00
#
_symmetry.space_group_name_H-M   'P 1'
#
loop_
_entity.id
_entity.type
_entity.pdbx_description
1 polymer ?
#
loop_
_entity_poly.entity_id
_entity_poly.type
_entity_poly.pdbx_seq_one_letter_code
_entity_poly.pdbx_strand_id
1 'polypeptide(L)'
;MEPIYTADNTTNAYQLNWSLALFGKSELPKQSAWLEELQLATAVDGVRILSSHVRSGNTLQFLVSTRPASSPSDIVRSVKGRFQYLIRGRIPKAFRRNYHIQSTGEANSSVLDQYVAGQTTKHPMADDDTQARLQAIQFHNHSVDLSKLTIGTYGQFLNSLQIIVENTGGWNEVRHAQLERVRNVIIRACEKKEWQLSRIGLLSNHVHVLLGASVTKSPQSVALSLMNNIAYVYDMKPILKFSYYVGTFGGYDRGAVRRHEQ
;
A
#
# COMPACT_ATOMS: atom_id res chain seq x y z
N MET A 1 10.75 24.43 5.37
CA MET A 1 9.46 24.68 4.70
C MET A 1 8.45 23.70 5.25
N GLU A 2 7.24 24.15 5.52
CA GLU A 2 6.15 23.33 6.06
C GLU A 2 5.46 22.51 4.95
N PRO A 3 4.98 21.28 5.24
CA PRO A 3 4.26 20.47 4.27
C PRO A 3 2.92 21.10 3.88
N ILE A 4 2.64 21.16 2.58
CA ILE A 4 1.39 21.75 2.04
C ILE A 4 0.29 20.70 1.83
N TYR A 5 0.65 19.42 1.64
CA TYR A 5 -0.31 18.32 1.59
C TYR A 5 -0.32 17.62 2.95
N THR A 6 -1.46 17.65 3.61
CA THR A 6 -1.67 17.11 4.95
C THR A 6 -2.87 16.16 4.97
N ALA A 7 -3.02 15.42 6.06
CA ALA A 7 -4.18 14.56 6.27
C ALA A 7 -5.50 15.35 6.22
N ASP A 8 -5.48 16.59 6.69
CA ASP A 8 -6.69 17.39 6.92
C ASP A 8 -7.16 18.08 5.64
N ASN A 9 -6.24 18.38 4.72
CA ASN A 9 -6.54 19.10 3.49
C ASN A 9 -6.48 18.23 2.22
N THR A 10 -6.14 16.94 2.33
CA THR A 10 -5.96 16.05 1.18
C THR A 10 -6.96 14.91 1.22
N THR A 11 -7.78 14.82 0.17
CA THR A 11 -8.74 13.72 0.00
C THR A 11 -8.05 12.46 -0.54
N ASN A 12 -8.71 11.30 -0.42
CA ASN A 12 -8.14 10.05 -0.89
C ASN A 12 -9.17 9.15 -1.56
N ALA A 13 -8.74 8.48 -2.63
CA ALA A 13 -9.36 7.27 -3.15
C ALA A 13 -8.45 6.09 -2.80
N TYR A 14 -9.01 4.94 -2.42
CA TYR A 14 -8.17 3.84 -2.00
C TYR A 14 -8.79 2.46 -2.21
N GLN A 15 -7.91 1.48 -2.42
CA GLN A 15 -8.25 0.07 -2.40
C GLN A 15 -7.18 -0.69 -1.61
N LEU A 16 -7.42 -0.84 -0.32
CA LEU A 16 -6.45 -1.40 0.63
C LEU A 16 -6.99 -2.71 1.19
N ASN A 17 -6.35 -3.81 0.82
CA ASN A 17 -6.69 -5.16 1.26
C ASN A 17 -5.45 -5.93 1.71
N TRP A 18 -5.62 -6.74 2.74
CA TRP A 18 -4.54 -7.44 3.42
C TRP A 18 -4.93 -8.88 3.72
N SER A 19 -4.00 -9.80 3.48
CA SER A 19 -4.06 -11.17 4.00
C SER A 19 -3.27 -11.21 5.31
N LEU A 20 -3.94 -11.48 6.42
CA LEU A 20 -3.35 -11.54 7.76
C LEU A 20 -3.48 -12.96 8.32
N ALA A 21 -2.36 -13.58 8.68
CA ALA A 21 -2.35 -14.84 9.42
C ALA A 21 -1.91 -14.65 10.87
N LEU A 22 -2.71 -15.19 11.79
CA LEU A 22 -2.44 -15.24 13.22
C LEU A 22 -2.24 -16.70 13.68
N PHE A 23 -1.25 -16.90 14.54
CA PHE A 23 -0.87 -18.22 15.03
C PHE A 23 -1.18 -18.37 16.52
N GLY A 24 -2.09 -19.27 16.84
CA GLY A 24 -2.41 -19.71 18.20
C GLY A 24 -1.31 -20.58 18.80
N LYS A 25 -1.24 -20.58 20.14
CA LYS A 25 -0.43 -21.55 20.91
C LYS A 25 -1.17 -22.87 21.11
N SER A 26 -2.49 -22.82 21.11
CA SER A 26 -3.42 -23.94 21.23
C SER A 26 -4.49 -23.83 20.15
N GLU A 27 -5.40 -24.81 20.14
CA GLU A 27 -6.63 -24.70 19.37
C GLU A 27 -7.40 -23.42 19.75
N LEU A 28 -7.91 -22.72 18.74
CA LEU A 28 -8.68 -21.48 18.92
C LEU A 28 -10.19 -21.77 18.92
N PRO A 29 -11.01 -20.97 19.62
CA PRO A 29 -12.45 -21.19 19.65
C PRO A 29 -13.07 -21.13 18.26
N LYS A 30 -14.20 -21.82 18.07
CA LYS A 30 -14.97 -21.78 16.82
C LYS A 30 -15.31 -20.34 16.43
N GLN A 31 -15.21 -20.04 15.14
CA GLN A 31 -15.41 -18.71 14.55
C GLN A 31 -16.74 -18.06 14.93
N SER A 32 -17.82 -18.84 15.01
CA SER A 32 -19.15 -18.38 15.42
C SER A 32 -19.20 -17.78 16.84
N ALA A 33 -18.20 -18.05 17.68
CA ALA A 33 -18.16 -17.57 19.06
C ALA A 33 -17.48 -16.19 19.21
N TRP A 34 -16.88 -15.63 18.16
CA TRP A 34 -16.08 -14.40 18.30
C TRP A 34 -16.05 -13.49 17.06
N LEU A 35 -16.42 -13.96 15.87
CA LEU A 35 -16.19 -13.21 14.63
C LEU A 35 -16.93 -11.88 14.58
N GLU A 36 -18.23 -11.88 14.93
CA GLU A 36 -19.07 -10.68 14.86
C GLU A 36 -18.57 -9.62 15.86
N GLU A 37 -18.32 -10.03 17.10
CA GLU A 37 -17.74 -9.14 18.12
C GLU A 37 -16.36 -8.60 17.70
N LEU A 38 -15.53 -9.44 17.07
CA LEU A 38 -14.24 -9.01 16.57
C LEU A 38 -14.38 -7.99 15.43
N GLN A 39 -15.30 -8.23 14.49
CA GLN A 39 -15.60 -7.30 13.39
C GLN A 39 -16.01 -5.92 13.91
N LEU A 40 -16.90 -5.88 14.91
CA LEU A 40 -17.31 -4.64 15.56
C LEU A 40 -16.14 -3.96 16.28
N ALA A 41 -15.33 -4.75 17.00
CA ALA A 41 -14.21 -4.24 17.78
C ALA A 41 -13.04 -3.71 16.92
N THR A 42 -12.84 -4.21 15.70
CA THR A 42 -11.79 -3.70 14.79
C THR A 42 -12.26 -2.53 13.93
N ALA A 43 -13.58 -2.41 13.68
CA ALA A 43 -14.14 -1.36 12.84
C ALA A 43 -13.83 0.06 13.35
N VAL A 44 -13.82 0.25 14.67
CA VAL A 44 -13.45 1.53 15.31
C VAL A 44 -12.01 1.95 15.04
N ASP A 45 -11.12 1.00 14.76
CA ASP A 45 -9.72 1.24 14.40
C ASP A 45 -9.54 1.48 12.88
N GLY A 46 -10.64 1.55 12.12
CA GLY A 46 -10.61 1.66 10.66
C GLY A 46 -10.25 0.35 9.95
N VAL A 47 -10.41 -0.79 10.63
CA VAL A 47 -10.03 -2.13 10.16
C VAL A 47 -11.28 -3.01 10.02
N ARG A 48 -11.60 -3.38 8.78
CA ARG A 48 -12.77 -4.22 8.46
C ARG A 48 -12.33 -5.63 8.09
N ILE A 49 -12.74 -6.62 8.86
CA ILE A 49 -12.56 -8.04 8.51
C ILE A 49 -13.61 -8.42 7.44
N LEU A 50 -13.14 -8.78 6.25
CA LEU A 50 -13.97 -9.20 5.13
C LEU A 50 -14.30 -10.69 5.19
N SER A 51 -13.32 -11.51 5.55
CA SER A 51 -13.51 -12.95 5.78
C SER A 51 -12.46 -13.47 6.78
N SER A 52 -12.77 -14.60 7.40
CA SER A 52 -11.83 -15.35 8.23
C SER A 52 -11.97 -16.85 7.99
N HIS A 53 -10.83 -17.54 8.00
CA HIS A 53 -10.74 -18.97 7.74
C HIS A 53 -9.81 -19.63 8.75
N VAL A 54 -10.21 -20.80 9.24
CA VAL A 54 -9.37 -21.69 10.05
C VAL A 54 -8.58 -22.56 9.08
N ARG A 55 -7.26 -22.35 8.99
CA ARG A 55 -6.37 -23.15 8.12
C ARG A 55 -5.88 -24.43 8.80
N SER A 56 -5.73 -24.37 10.11
CA SER A 56 -5.46 -25.49 11.01
C SER A 56 -6.04 -25.13 12.37
N GLY A 57 -6.11 -26.09 13.31
CA GLY A 57 -6.70 -25.83 14.64
C GLY A 57 -6.13 -24.60 15.37
N ASN A 58 -4.90 -24.19 15.05
CA ASN A 58 -4.23 -23.03 15.64
C ASN A 58 -3.83 -21.93 14.64
N THR A 59 -4.27 -21.98 13.39
CA THR A 59 -3.92 -20.95 12.40
C THR A 59 -5.18 -20.32 11.81
N LEU A 60 -5.29 -19.01 11.98
CA LEU A 60 -6.36 -18.22 11.38
C LEU A 60 -5.80 -17.34 10.28
N GLN A 61 -6.52 -17.30 9.16
CA GLN A 61 -6.27 -16.38 8.07
C GLN A 61 -7.46 -15.43 7.92
N PHE A 62 -7.17 -14.14 7.84
CA PHE A 62 -8.13 -13.07 7.65
C PHE A 62 -7.87 -12.38 6.31
N LEU A 63 -8.95 -12.04 5.61
CA LEU A 63 -8.93 -11.00 4.60
C LEU A 63 -9.47 -9.71 5.23
N VAL A 64 -8.70 -8.63 5.13
CA VAL A 64 -8.98 -7.38 5.85
C VAL A 64 -8.91 -6.20 4.88
N SER A 65 -9.82 -5.24 5.02
CA SER A 65 -9.77 -3.95 4.32
C SER A 65 -9.64 -2.80 5.32
N THR A 66 -8.92 -1.75 4.95
CA THR A 66 -8.55 -0.68 5.90
C THR A 66 -8.65 0.72 5.32
N ARG A 67 -8.68 1.72 6.21
CA ARG A 67 -8.44 3.12 5.84
C ARG A 67 -6.95 3.37 5.56
N PRO A 68 -6.59 4.39 4.75
CA PRO A 68 -5.20 4.74 4.45
C PRO A 68 -4.33 5.12 5.65
N ALA A 69 -4.94 5.54 6.77
CA ALA A 69 -4.23 5.88 8.00
C ALA A 69 -3.64 4.66 8.73
N SER A 70 -4.17 3.46 8.52
CA SER A 70 -3.75 2.25 9.22
C SER A 70 -2.48 1.67 8.59
N SER A 71 -1.39 1.55 9.36
CA SER A 71 -0.20 0.79 8.94
C SER A 71 -0.45 -0.72 9.06
N PRO A 72 0.28 -1.59 8.33
CA PRO A 72 0.23 -3.03 8.54
C PRO A 72 0.39 -3.45 10.02
N SER A 73 1.26 -2.77 10.76
CA SER A 73 1.44 -3.01 12.20
C SER A 73 0.20 -2.63 13.03
N ASP A 74 -0.52 -1.57 12.66
CA ASP A 74 -1.79 -1.20 13.31
C ASP A 74 -2.89 -2.21 13.03
N ILE A 75 -2.92 -2.78 11.82
CA ILE A 75 -3.88 -3.82 11.43
C ILE A 75 -3.68 -5.05 12.31
N VAL A 76 -2.43 -5.50 12.43
CA VAL A 76 -2.08 -6.64 13.28
C VAL A 76 -2.43 -6.35 14.73
N ARG A 77 -2.11 -5.15 15.24
CA ARG A 77 -2.43 -4.73 16.61
C ARG A 77 -3.94 -4.72 16.85
N SER A 78 -4.72 -4.20 15.92
CA SER A 78 -6.18 -4.15 15.98
C SER A 78 -6.75 -5.58 15.99
N VAL A 79 -6.54 -6.38 14.95
CA VAL A 79 -7.14 -7.72 14.86
C VAL A 79 -6.64 -8.64 15.99
N LYS A 80 -5.32 -8.77 16.18
CA LYS A 80 -4.75 -9.68 17.19
C LYS A 80 -5.05 -9.23 18.61
N GLY A 81 -4.96 -7.93 18.88
CA GLY A 81 -5.17 -7.36 20.22
C GLY A 81 -6.63 -7.44 20.65
N ARG A 82 -7.56 -7.02 19.78
CA ARG A 82 -9.00 -7.13 20.03
C ARG A 82 -9.40 -8.60 20.19
N PHE A 83 -8.89 -9.48 19.33
CA PHE A 83 -9.23 -10.90 19.43
C PHE A 83 -8.69 -11.53 20.72
N GLN A 84 -7.45 -11.21 21.11
CA GLN A 84 -6.91 -11.65 22.41
C GLN A 84 -7.79 -11.18 23.58
N TYR A 85 -8.32 -9.96 23.53
CA TYR A 85 -9.22 -9.45 24.57
C TYR A 85 -10.51 -10.27 24.67
N LEU A 86 -11.14 -10.60 23.54
CA LEU A 86 -12.38 -11.38 23.50
C LEU A 86 -12.20 -12.79 24.08
N ILE A 87 -11.08 -13.45 23.79
CA ILE A 87 -10.88 -14.86 24.20
C ILE A 87 -10.07 -15.03 25.48
N ARG A 88 -9.54 -13.96 26.09
CA ARG A 88 -8.61 -14.07 27.24
C ARG A 88 -9.16 -14.82 28.44
N GLY A 89 -10.47 -14.78 28.67
CA GLY A 89 -11.13 -15.49 29.76
C GLY A 89 -11.10 -17.01 29.59
N ARG A 90 -10.99 -17.49 28.35
CA ARG A 90 -10.90 -18.92 28.01
C ARG A 90 -9.46 -19.35 27.72
N ILE A 91 -8.72 -18.52 26.98
CA ILE A 91 -7.36 -18.81 26.54
C ILE A 91 -6.45 -17.60 26.83
N PRO A 92 -5.83 -17.54 28.02
CA PRO A 92 -4.89 -16.48 28.33
C PRO A 92 -3.65 -16.58 27.43
N LYS A 93 -3.21 -15.44 26.86
CA LYS A 93 -2.03 -15.36 25.98
C LYS A 93 -2.10 -16.34 24.79
N ALA A 94 -3.27 -16.40 24.15
CA ALA A 94 -3.65 -17.33 23.09
C ALA A 94 -2.72 -17.33 21.88
N PHE A 95 -2.13 -16.19 21.51
CA PHE A 95 -1.33 -16.07 20.30
C PHE A 95 0.18 -16.19 20.56
N ARG A 96 0.89 -16.77 19.58
CA ARG A 96 2.33 -16.67 19.45
C ARG A 96 2.74 -15.22 19.15
N ARG A 97 4.01 -14.88 19.32
CA ARG A 97 4.51 -13.53 19.00
C ARG A 97 4.46 -13.25 17.50
N ASN A 98 4.79 -14.26 16.69
CA ASN A 98 4.85 -14.12 15.24
C ASN A 98 3.48 -13.92 14.59
N TYR A 99 3.49 -13.30 13.42
CA TYR A 99 2.36 -13.13 12.52
C TYR A 99 2.86 -13.04 11.07
N HIS A 100 1.93 -13.11 10.13
CA HIS A 100 2.19 -12.82 8.73
C HIS A 100 1.15 -11.82 8.23
N ILE A 101 1.57 -10.75 7.57
CA ILE A 101 0.64 -9.80 6.93
C ILE A 101 1.14 -9.38 5.56
N GLN A 102 0.33 -9.53 4.52
CA GLN A 102 0.74 -9.09 3.19
C GLN A 102 -0.36 -8.31 2.48
N SER A 103 0.07 -7.30 1.73
CA SER A 103 -0.76 -6.54 0.81
C SER A 103 -1.32 -7.44 -0.30
N THR A 104 -2.58 -7.22 -0.65
CA THR A 104 -3.30 -7.96 -1.69
C THR A 104 -4.08 -6.97 -2.56
N GLY A 105 -4.09 -7.18 -3.87
CA GLY A 105 -4.75 -6.29 -4.82
C GLY A 105 -5.70 -7.05 -5.74
N GLU A 106 -6.47 -6.33 -6.54
CA GLU A 106 -7.17 -6.93 -7.69
C GLU A 106 -6.19 -7.38 -8.77
N ALA A 107 -5.14 -6.60 -8.99
CA ALA A 107 -3.97 -6.99 -9.77
C ALA A 107 -2.85 -7.48 -8.85
N ASN A 108 -2.10 -8.47 -9.32
CA ASN A 108 -0.84 -8.88 -8.70
C ASN A 108 0.31 -7.95 -9.17
N SER A 109 1.50 -8.15 -8.60
CA SER A 109 2.68 -7.33 -8.90
C SER A 109 3.07 -7.34 -10.39
N SER A 110 2.95 -8.47 -11.10
CA SER A 110 3.36 -8.54 -12.51
C SER A 110 2.39 -7.81 -13.44
N VAL A 111 1.08 -7.96 -13.20
CA VAL A 111 0.05 -7.23 -13.95
C VAL A 111 0.19 -5.73 -13.75
N LEU A 112 0.44 -5.31 -12.50
CA LEU A 112 0.56 -3.89 -12.19
C LEU A 112 1.85 -3.28 -12.73
N ASP A 113 2.97 -4.02 -12.67
CA ASP A 113 4.24 -3.60 -13.26
C ASP A 113 4.10 -3.33 -14.76
N GLN A 114 3.49 -4.26 -15.50
CA GLN A 114 3.21 -4.12 -16.93
C GLN A 114 2.25 -2.95 -17.21
N TYR A 115 1.22 -2.78 -16.37
CA TYR A 115 0.28 -1.68 -16.50
C TYR A 115 0.97 -0.32 -16.38
N VAL A 116 1.89 -0.16 -15.41
CA VAL A 116 2.63 1.08 -15.22
C VAL A 116 3.69 1.28 -16.31
N ALA A 117 4.36 0.20 -16.74
CA ALA A 117 5.34 0.25 -17.84
C ALA A 117 4.71 0.75 -19.17
N GLY A 118 3.44 0.41 -19.42
CA GLY A 118 2.72 0.80 -20.64
C GLY A 118 2.06 2.18 -20.60
N GLN A 119 2.20 2.95 -19.51
CA GLN A 119 1.45 4.21 -19.33
C GLN A 119 1.72 5.25 -20.43
N THR A 120 2.99 5.46 -20.78
CA THR A 120 3.36 6.42 -21.82
C THR A 120 2.82 6.05 -23.20
N THR A 121 2.58 4.76 -23.47
CA THR A 121 2.00 4.30 -24.75
C THR A 121 0.49 4.46 -24.78
N LYS A 122 -0.19 4.32 -23.63
CA LYS A 122 -1.65 4.52 -23.51
C LYS A 122 -2.04 6.00 -23.56
N HIS A 123 -1.11 6.88 -23.23
CA HIS A 123 -1.28 8.33 -23.24
C HIS A 123 -0.28 8.98 -24.21
N PRO A 124 -0.42 8.76 -25.53
CA PRO A 124 0.52 9.29 -26.51
C PRO A 124 0.47 10.81 -26.52
N MET A 125 1.65 11.43 -26.61
CA MET A 125 1.77 12.85 -26.90
C MET A 125 1.59 13.08 -28.40
N ALA A 126 1.14 14.29 -28.77
CA ALA A 126 1.01 14.68 -30.17
C ALA A 126 2.38 14.85 -30.88
N ASP A 127 3.44 15.06 -30.11
CA ASP A 127 4.81 15.31 -30.59
C ASP A 127 5.73 14.15 -30.19
N ASP A 128 6.40 13.56 -31.19
CA ASP A 128 7.25 12.38 -31.01
C ASP A 128 8.47 12.67 -30.13
N ASP A 129 9.02 13.89 -30.21
CA ASP A 129 10.14 14.30 -29.36
C ASP A 129 9.73 14.37 -27.88
N THR A 130 8.55 14.93 -27.61
CA THR A 130 7.96 14.98 -26.27
C THR A 130 7.64 13.57 -25.76
N GLN A 131 7.10 12.71 -26.64
CA GLN A 131 6.86 11.29 -26.32
C GLN A 131 8.15 10.57 -25.93
N ALA A 132 9.22 10.70 -26.72
CA ALA A 132 10.52 10.10 -26.45
C ALA A 132 11.12 10.61 -25.14
N ARG A 133 10.99 11.91 -24.86
CA ARG A 133 11.43 12.51 -23.59
C ARG A 133 10.66 11.95 -22.40
N LEU A 134 9.35 11.76 -22.50
CA LEU A 134 8.55 11.13 -21.44
C LEU A 134 8.94 9.66 -21.24
N GLN A 135 9.21 8.92 -22.30
CA GLN A 135 9.68 7.53 -22.19
C GLN A 135 11.05 7.44 -21.49
N ALA A 136 11.97 8.35 -21.80
CA ALA A 136 13.32 8.38 -21.22
C ALA A 136 13.35 8.71 -19.72
N ILE A 137 12.33 9.38 -19.18
CA ILE A 137 12.24 9.73 -17.76
C ILE A 137 11.53 8.66 -16.91
N GLN A 138 11.01 7.58 -17.51
CA GLN A 138 10.45 6.50 -16.71
C GLN A 138 11.55 5.87 -15.82
N PHE A 139 11.16 5.31 -14.67
CA PHE A 139 12.09 4.63 -13.78
C PHE A 139 11.67 3.19 -13.56
N HIS A 140 12.63 2.27 -13.63
CA HIS A 140 12.43 0.88 -13.25
C HIS A 140 13.69 0.31 -12.59
N ASN A 141 13.52 -0.27 -11.40
CA ASN A 141 14.56 -1.01 -10.70
C ASN A 141 14.24 -2.51 -10.71
N HIS A 142 14.85 -3.23 -11.65
CA HIS A 142 14.68 -4.67 -11.81
C HIS A 142 15.19 -5.51 -10.62
N SER A 143 16.00 -4.94 -9.73
CA SER A 143 16.47 -5.64 -8.52
C SER A 143 15.42 -5.68 -7.40
N VAL A 144 14.37 -4.86 -7.49
CA VAL A 144 13.31 -4.77 -6.49
C VAL A 144 12.12 -5.62 -6.91
N ASP A 145 11.82 -6.64 -6.11
CA ASP A 145 10.68 -7.52 -6.30
C ASP A 145 9.62 -7.27 -5.22
N LEU A 146 8.57 -6.55 -5.59
CA LEU A 146 7.45 -6.19 -4.70
C LEU A 146 6.46 -7.33 -4.47
N SER A 147 6.77 -8.55 -4.92
CA SER A 147 6.05 -9.77 -4.53
C SER A 147 6.70 -10.52 -3.37
N LYS A 148 7.97 -10.23 -3.06
CA LYS A 148 8.73 -10.96 -2.04
C LYS A 148 8.49 -10.42 -0.63
N LEU A 149 8.20 -11.34 0.29
CA LEU A 149 8.02 -11.04 1.70
C LEU A 149 9.32 -10.52 2.31
N THR A 150 9.17 -9.48 3.15
CA THR A 150 10.22 -9.01 4.04
C THR A 150 10.11 -9.70 5.39
N ILE A 151 11.24 -10.14 5.95
CA ILE A 151 11.31 -10.73 7.29
C ILE A 151 11.69 -9.62 8.28
N GLY A 152 10.80 -9.33 9.21
CA GLY A 152 11.06 -8.44 10.34
C GLY A 152 11.26 -9.21 11.65
N THR A 153 11.51 -8.48 12.74
CA THR A 153 11.71 -9.04 14.09
C THR A 153 10.54 -9.90 14.58
N TYR A 154 9.31 -9.55 14.20
CA TYR A 154 8.09 -10.16 14.73
C TYR A 154 7.31 -10.97 13.69
N GLY A 155 7.79 -11.12 12.46
CA GLY A 155 7.03 -11.82 11.44
C GLY A 155 7.43 -11.49 10.02
N GLN A 156 6.67 -12.04 9.08
CA GLN A 156 6.80 -11.75 7.66
C GLN A 156 5.79 -10.69 7.26
N PHE A 157 6.21 -9.75 6.43
CA PHE A 157 5.30 -8.74 5.91
C PHE A 157 5.54 -8.38 4.44
N LEU A 158 4.48 -7.91 3.79
CA LEU A 158 4.54 -7.22 2.50
C LEU A 158 3.64 -5.98 2.58
N ASN A 159 4.19 -4.81 2.25
CA ASN A 159 3.47 -3.54 2.21
C ASN A 159 3.76 -2.87 0.87
N SER A 160 3.31 -3.52 -0.21
CA SER A 160 3.46 -3.04 -1.58
C SER A 160 2.29 -2.14 -1.94
N LEU A 161 2.62 -0.92 -2.36
CA LEU A 161 1.69 0.19 -2.57
C LEU A 161 1.85 0.77 -3.96
N GLN A 162 0.71 0.98 -4.62
CA GLN A 162 0.60 1.84 -5.79
C GLN A 162 0.10 3.19 -5.31
N ILE A 163 0.87 4.24 -5.60
CA ILE A 163 0.48 5.63 -5.34
C ILE A 163 0.27 6.32 -6.67
N ILE A 164 -0.87 6.99 -6.81
CA ILE A 164 -1.14 7.85 -7.97
C ILE A 164 -1.46 9.25 -7.46
N VAL A 165 -0.78 10.24 -8.03
CA VAL A 165 -1.01 11.65 -7.75
C VAL A 165 -1.18 12.39 -9.06
N GLU A 166 -2.16 13.30 -9.11
CA GLU A 166 -2.50 14.05 -10.31
C GLU A 166 -2.11 15.52 -10.15
N ASN A 167 -1.76 16.16 -11.25
CA ASN A 167 -1.52 17.60 -11.29
C ASN A 167 -2.84 18.37 -11.14
N THR A 168 -2.77 19.54 -10.50
CA THR A 168 -3.94 20.42 -10.32
C THR A 168 -4.37 21.08 -11.64
N GLY A 169 -5.66 21.44 -11.75
CA GLY A 169 -6.17 22.30 -12.81
C GLY A 169 -5.98 21.80 -14.26
N GLY A 170 -5.77 20.50 -14.47
CA GLY A 170 -5.46 19.96 -15.80
C GLY A 170 -4.07 20.32 -16.31
N TRP A 171 -3.16 20.75 -15.43
CA TRP A 171 -1.79 21.06 -15.79
C TRP A 171 -1.07 19.81 -16.33
N ASN A 172 -0.61 19.93 -17.57
CA ASN A 172 0.32 19.01 -18.21
C ASN A 172 1.76 19.56 -18.15
N GLU A 173 2.60 18.99 -17.30
CA GLU A 173 4.03 19.31 -17.26
C GLU A 173 4.75 18.52 -18.35
N VAL A 174 5.46 19.25 -19.21
CA VAL A 174 6.21 18.68 -20.35
C VAL A 174 7.69 19.08 -20.31
N ARG A 175 8.07 19.97 -19.39
CA ARG A 175 9.47 20.40 -19.24
C ARG A 175 10.29 19.25 -18.66
N HIS A 176 11.09 18.64 -19.52
CA HIS A 176 11.93 17.48 -19.20
C HIS A 176 12.73 17.67 -17.90
N ALA A 177 13.40 18.83 -17.75
CA ALA A 177 14.20 19.12 -16.56
C ALA A 177 13.38 19.09 -15.24
N GLN A 178 12.10 19.49 -15.27
CA GLN A 178 11.25 19.43 -14.08
C GLN A 178 10.80 18.01 -13.78
N LEU A 179 10.37 17.27 -14.81
CA LEU A 179 9.97 15.88 -14.65
C LEU A 179 11.14 14.99 -14.17
N GLU A 180 12.36 15.24 -14.65
CA GLU A 180 13.56 14.59 -14.15
C GLU A 180 13.83 14.93 -12.67
N ARG A 181 13.69 16.20 -12.26
CA ARG A 181 13.82 16.57 -10.85
C ARG A 181 12.76 15.89 -9.98
N VAL A 182 11.52 15.75 -10.45
CA VAL A 182 10.46 14.98 -9.80
C VAL A 182 10.86 13.51 -9.65
N ARG A 183 11.31 12.86 -10.72
CA ARG A 183 11.82 11.48 -10.66
C ARG A 183 12.90 11.33 -9.58
N ASN A 184 13.89 12.20 -9.63
CA ASN A 184 15.07 12.13 -8.76
C ASN A 184 14.74 12.44 -7.30
N VAL A 185 13.72 13.26 -7.02
CA VAL A 185 13.27 13.49 -5.64
C VAL A 185 12.50 12.29 -5.09
N ILE A 186 11.70 11.61 -5.92
CA ILE A 186 10.99 10.38 -5.52
C ILE A 186 12.01 9.28 -5.19
N ILE A 187 13.00 9.06 -6.06
CA ILE A 187 14.08 8.08 -5.83
C ILE A 187 14.78 8.36 -4.50
N ARG A 188 15.30 9.58 -4.31
CA ARG A 188 15.99 9.97 -3.07
C ARG A 188 15.10 9.88 -1.83
N ALA A 189 13.82 10.20 -1.95
CA ALA A 189 12.87 10.10 -0.84
C ALA A 189 12.65 8.64 -0.42
N CYS A 190 12.57 7.72 -1.39
CA CYS A 190 12.48 6.29 -1.14
C CYS A 190 13.77 5.74 -0.52
N GLU A 191 14.94 6.08 -1.06
CA GLU A 191 16.25 5.68 -0.51
C GLU A 191 16.41 6.13 0.95
N LYS A 192 16.17 7.41 1.23
CA LYS A 192 16.28 7.99 2.58
C LYS A 192 15.34 7.33 3.60
N LYS A 193 14.22 6.79 3.14
CA LYS A 193 13.21 6.14 3.99
C LYS A 193 13.28 4.62 3.95
N GLU A 194 14.28 4.08 3.26
CA GLU A 194 14.48 2.65 3.05
C GLU A 194 13.23 1.98 2.44
N TRP A 195 12.56 2.69 1.55
CA TRP A 195 11.46 2.15 0.75
C TRP A 195 12.01 1.49 -0.50
N GLN A 196 11.47 0.32 -0.82
CA GLN A 196 11.83 -0.44 -1.99
C GLN A 196 11.11 0.13 -3.21
N LEU A 197 11.72 1.08 -3.91
CA LEU A 197 11.15 1.65 -5.12
C LEU A 197 11.38 0.73 -6.31
N SER A 198 10.29 0.23 -6.90
CA SER A 198 10.35 -0.61 -8.10
C SER A 198 10.17 0.21 -9.37
N ARG A 199 9.14 1.05 -9.44
CA ARG A 199 8.79 1.74 -10.70
C ARG A 199 8.23 3.14 -10.45
N ILE A 200 8.56 4.07 -11.36
CA ILE A 200 7.87 5.35 -11.50
C ILE A 200 7.34 5.45 -12.93
N GLY A 201 6.03 5.64 -13.04
CA GLY A 201 5.33 5.99 -14.26
C GLY A 201 5.07 7.50 -14.30
N LEU A 202 5.91 8.29 -14.98
CA LEU A 202 5.72 9.75 -15.09
C LEU A 202 4.94 10.09 -16.36
N LEU A 203 3.79 10.73 -16.20
CA LEU A 203 3.01 11.29 -17.29
C LEU A 203 2.91 12.81 -17.13
N SER A 204 2.45 13.48 -18.19
CA SER A 204 2.35 14.94 -18.18
C SER A 204 1.39 15.46 -17.12
N ASN A 205 0.30 14.73 -16.82
CA ASN A 205 -0.76 15.14 -15.91
C ASN A 205 -0.80 14.36 -14.59
N HIS A 206 -0.07 13.25 -14.45
CA HIS A 206 -0.08 12.46 -13.23
C HIS A 206 1.15 11.55 -13.11
N VAL A 207 1.35 10.99 -11.91
CA VAL A 207 2.48 10.13 -11.58
C VAL A 207 1.99 8.86 -10.93
N HIS A 208 2.45 7.70 -11.40
CA HIS A 208 2.33 6.40 -10.74
C HIS A 208 3.64 6.05 -10.03
N VAL A 209 3.56 5.55 -8.80
CA VAL A 209 4.71 5.05 -8.05
C VAL A 209 4.39 3.67 -7.49
N LEU A 210 5.22 2.69 -7.81
CA LEU A 210 5.16 1.33 -7.24
C LEU A 210 6.32 1.16 -6.25
N LEU A 211 5.99 0.95 -4.97
CA LEU A 211 7.00 0.78 -3.93
C LEU A 211 6.58 -0.19 -2.83
N GLY A 212 7.56 -0.71 -2.10
CA GLY A 212 7.38 -1.45 -0.84
C GLY A 212 7.82 -0.58 0.34
N ALA A 213 6.95 -0.41 1.34
CA ALA A 213 7.25 0.35 2.55
C ALA A 213 7.43 -0.57 3.78
N SER A 214 7.96 -0.03 4.88
CA SER A 214 8.06 -0.81 6.13
C SER A 214 6.67 -1.10 6.73
N VAL A 215 6.60 -2.12 7.58
CA VAL A 215 5.36 -2.55 8.28
C VAL A 215 4.71 -1.46 9.15
N THR A 216 5.47 -0.43 9.54
CA THR A 216 5.00 0.67 10.41
C THR A 216 4.59 1.91 9.63
N LYS A 217 4.74 1.93 8.30
CA LYS A 217 4.31 3.05 7.46
C LYS A 217 2.90 2.82 6.95
N SER A 218 2.02 3.78 7.23
CA SER A 218 0.67 3.78 6.69
C SER A 218 0.67 4.23 5.23
N PRO A 219 -0.24 3.71 4.39
CA PRO A 219 -0.42 4.16 3.00
C PRO A 219 -0.54 5.68 2.86
N GLN A 220 -1.28 6.34 3.76
CA GLN A 220 -1.43 7.80 3.80
C GLN A 220 -0.10 8.51 4.07
N SER A 221 0.69 8.04 5.04
CA SER A 221 1.98 8.67 5.35
C SER A 221 2.96 8.60 4.18
N VAL A 222 2.91 7.50 3.41
CA VAL A 222 3.70 7.31 2.19
C VAL A 222 3.24 8.28 1.11
N ALA A 223 1.94 8.32 0.82
CA ALA A 223 1.37 9.19 -0.21
C ALA A 223 1.69 10.67 0.06
N LEU A 224 1.39 11.17 1.26
CA LEU A 224 1.62 12.57 1.64
C LEU A 224 3.11 12.91 1.63
N SER A 225 3.98 11.98 2.03
CA SER A 225 5.43 12.18 1.92
C SER A 225 5.85 12.37 0.46
N LEU A 226 5.38 11.52 -0.46
CA LEU A 226 5.69 11.66 -1.89
C LEU A 226 5.17 12.98 -2.43
N MET A 227 3.90 13.33 -2.19
CA MET A 227 3.29 14.58 -2.64
C MET A 227 4.10 15.82 -2.20
N ASN A 228 4.52 15.87 -0.92
CA ASN A 228 5.32 16.99 -0.42
C ASN A 228 6.74 17.02 -0.99
N ASN A 229 7.37 15.87 -1.24
CA ASN A 229 8.67 15.84 -1.92
C ASN A 229 8.56 16.32 -3.37
N ILE A 230 7.47 15.99 -4.06
CA ILE A 230 7.19 16.51 -5.41
C ILE A 230 6.98 18.03 -5.36
N ALA A 231 6.14 18.54 -4.45
CA ALA A 231 5.94 19.98 -4.30
C ALA A 231 7.24 20.75 -4.01
N TYR A 232 8.19 20.15 -3.28
CA TYR A 232 9.49 20.75 -3.04
C TYR A 232 10.28 21.05 -4.32
N VAL A 233 10.10 20.25 -5.39
CA VAL A 233 10.70 20.52 -6.71
C VAL A 233 10.20 21.85 -7.31
N TYR A 234 8.97 22.23 -6.95
CA TYR A 234 8.26 23.42 -7.41
C TYR A 234 8.16 24.50 -6.32
N ASP A 235 9.15 24.55 -5.41
CA ASP A 235 9.23 25.57 -4.35
C ASP A 235 7.99 25.59 -3.45
N MET A 236 7.43 24.40 -3.18
CA MET A 236 6.21 24.20 -2.38
C MET A 236 4.96 24.85 -2.98
N LYS A 237 4.88 24.99 -4.31
CA LYS A 237 3.64 25.32 -5.00
C LYS A 237 2.67 24.12 -4.99
N PRO A 238 1.34 24.37 -4.89
CA PRO A 238 0.32 23.32 -4.91
C PRO A 238 0.10 22.80 -6.36
N ILE A 239 1.13 22.18 -6.93
CA ILE A 239 1.13 21.69 -8.32
C ILE A 239 0.31 20.41 -8.50
N LEU A 240 0.05 19.67 -7.41
CA LEU A 240 -0.78 18.47 -7.39
C LEU A 240 -2.18 18.82 -6.90
N LYS A 241 -3.18 18.05 -7.33
CA LYS A 241 -4.50 18.07 -6.68
C LYS A 241 -4.33 17.73 -5.21
N PHE A 242 -5.18 18.30 -4.37
CA PHE A 242 -5.33 17.91 -2.96
C PHE A 242 -6.08 16.57 -2.83
N SER A 243 -5.57 15.57 -3.56
CA SER A 243 -6.09 14.22 -3.63
C SER A 243 -5.00 13.24 -4.05
N TYR A 244 -5.07 12.01 -3.56
CA TYR A 244 -4.27 10.90 -4.09
C TYR A 244 -5.09 9.62 -4.18
N TYR A 245 -4.63 8.70 -5.02
CA TYR A 245 -5.05 7.30 -4.97
C TYR A 245 -3.98 6.43 -4.31
N VAL A 246 -4.41 5.46 -3.51
CA VAL A 246 -3.52 4.41 -2.99
C VAL A 246 -4.15 3.01 -3.04
N GLY A 247 -3.43 2.07 -3.66
CA GLY A 247 -3.85 0.67 -3.78
C GLY A 247 -2.80 -0.30 -3.22
N THR A 248 -3.24 -1.38 -2.60
CA THR A 248 -2.35 -2.52 -2.26
C THR A 248 -2.25 -3.49 -3.43
N PHE A 249 -1.08 -4.11 -3.58
CA PHE A 249 -0.87 -5.25 -4.48
C PHE A 249 0.14 -6.22 -3.88
N GLY A 250 0.37 -7.38 -4.51
CA GLY A 250 1.33 -8.36 -4.00
C GLY A 250 1.53 -9.52 -4.97
N GLY A 251 2.19 -10.59 -4.50
CA GLY A 251 2.51 -11.75 -5.35
C GLY A 251 1.31 -12.51 -5.90
N TYR A 252 0.13 -12.30 -5.34
CA TYR A 252 -1.12 -12.89 -5.83
C TYR A 252 -2.28 -11.89 -5.74
N ASP A 253 -3.30 -12.11 -6.56
CA ASP A 253 -4.51 -11.29 -6.60
C ASP A 253 -5.57 -11.77 -5.57
N ARG A 254 -6.62 -10.97 -5.40
CA ARG A 254 -7.77 -11.29 -4.54
C ARG A 254 -8.45 -12.60 -4.96
N GLY A 255 -8.45 -12.94 -6.25
CA GLY A 255 -9.02 -14.19 -6.76
C GLY A 255 -8.27 -15.44 -6.28
N ALA A 256 -6.97 -15.34 -6.01
CA ALA A 256 -6.21 -16.43 -5.40
C ALA A 256 -6.56 -16.64 -3.91
N VAL A 257 -6.84 -15.56 -3.17
CA VAL A 257 -7.36 -15.66 -1.79
C VAL A 257 -8.74 -16.33 -1.78
N ARG A 258 -9.56 -15.99 -2.78
CA ARG A 258 -10.92 -16.53 -2.94
C ARG A 258 -11.00 -17.96 -3.47
N ARG A 259 -10.04 -18.42 -4.26
CA ARG A 259 -10.04 -19.81 -4.76
C ARG A 259 -9.78 -20.87 -3.68
N HIS A 260 -9.31 -20.44 -2.51
CA HIS A 260 -9.30 -21.27 -1.31
C HIS A 260 -10.62 -21.20 -0.50
N GLU A 261 -11.64 -20.52 -1.02
CA GLU A 261 -13.02 -20.43 -0.46
C GLU A 261 -13.96 -21.50 -1.07
N GLN A 262 -13.47 -22.34 -1.99
CA GLN A 262 -14.20 -23.49 -2.56
C GLN A 262 -13.58 -24.81 -2.11
#